data_AF-A0A7R9UQ95-F1
#
_entry.id   AF-A0A7R9UQ95-F1
#
_cell.length_a   1.000
_cell.length_b   1.000
_cell.length_c   1.000
_cell.angle_alpha   90.00
_cell.angle_beta   90.00
_cell.angle_gamma   90.00
#
_symmetry.space_group_name_H-M   'P 1'
#
loop_
_entity.id
_entity.type
_entity.pdbx_description
1 polymer ?
#
loop_
_entity_poly.entity_id
_entity_poly.type
_entity_poly.pdbx_seq_one_letter_code
_entity_poly.pdbx_strand_id
1 'polypeptide(L)'
;VVVGEWSLATDNCAMWLNGSNDNLPGYPVVDCAWVRCPPPYMGDEQPGCPPDEAKAEQGPFGTGMSTPRYGWCPVDRPWPDDDAATRRLALKKLNAFQGVSGWFFWNFKTELEPKWSYLAAVERGWMPRDPSAWNDGIENACNLEDRNGFKCQLKHQANPALIVKAIKYACNTTGMSVPYCYQDADYRLQHASKILTQYWRIHHREGATCDFDGIAELLPDWAYGSDPSDTMYGPRLLAPSGLRARLPLHAPLVAI
;
A
#
# COMPACT_ATOMS: atom_id res chain seq x y z
N VAL A 1 14.49 9.16 -21.97
CA VAL A 1 13.31 9.75 -21.29
C VAL A 1 13.66 9.90 -19.83
N VAL A 2 13.39 11.07 -19.23
CA VAL A 2 13.58 11.32 -17.80
C VAL A 2 12.21 11.35 -17.13
N VAL A 3 12.10 10.74 -15.95
CA VAL A 3 10.88 10.82 -15.13
C VAL A 3 10.91 12.15 -14.36
N GLY A 4 10.24 13.17 -14.92
CA GLY A 4 10.31 14.54 -14.41
C GLY A 4 9.63 14.77 -13.06
N GLU A 5 8.62 13.97 -12.72
CA GLU A 5 7.91 14.07 -11.44
C GLU A 5 7.39 12.69 -11.02
N TRP A 6 7.58 12.34 -9.75
CA TRP A 6 6.99 11.19 -9.10
C TRP A 6 7.07 11.33 -7.58
N SER A 7 6.17 10.67 -6.84
CA SER A 7 6.18 10.64 -5.37
C SER A 7 5.99 9.21 -4.84
N LEU A 8 5.92 9.04 -3.53
CA LEU A 8 5.59 7.76 -2.87
C LEU A 8 4.12 7.64 -2.50
N ALA A 9 3.30 8.65 -2.81
CA ALA A 9 1.90 8.66 -2.46
C ALA A 9 1.13 7.59 -3.24
N THR A 10 0.18 6.95 -2.55
CA THR A 10 -0.70 5.89 -3.08
C THR A 10 -2.16 6.25 -2.97
N ASP A 11 -2.45 7.41 -2.40
CA ASP A 11 -3.77 8.01 -2.25
C ASP A 11 -3.65 9.51 -2.51
N ASN A 12 -4.75 10.23 -2.32
CA ASN A 12 -4.83 11.67 -2.55
C ASN A 12 -5.35 12.39 -1.29
N CYS A 13 -5.01 11.85 -0.12
CA CYS A 13 -5.44 12.39 1.16
C CYS A 13 -4.65 13.60 1.62
N ALA A 14 -3.47 13.83 1.04
CA ALA A 14 -2.69 15.03 1.25
C ALA A 14 -3.55 16.29 1.15
N MET A 15 -3.54 17.08 2.23
CA MET A 15 -4.38 18.27 2.34
C MET A 15 -4.15 19.21 1.16
N TRP A 16 -5.24 19.56 0.47
CA TRP A 16 -5.27 20.47 -0.67
C TRP A 16 -4.46 20.04 -1.90
N LEU A 17 -4.08 18.75 -2.00
CA LEU A 17 -3.38 18.21 -3.17
C LEU A 17 -4.13 18.50 -4.48
N ASN A 18 -5.46 18.39 -4.44
CA ASN A 18 -6.33 18.60 -5.60
C ASN A 18 -6.92 20.02 -5.68
N GLY A 19 -6.55 20.91 -4.77
CA GLY A 19 -7.04 22.28 -4.69
C GLY A 19 -7.29 22.75 -3.26
N SER A 20 -7.21 24.06 -3.04
CA SER A 20 -7.46 24.67 -1.74
C SER A 20 -8.86 24.36 -1.24
N ASN A 21 -8.96 23.69 -0.08
CA ASN A 21 -10.22 23.20 0.52
C ASN A 21 -11.12 22.45 -0.49
N ASP A 22 -10.50 21.73 -1.43
CA ASP A 22 -11.20 21.02 -2.49
C ASP A 22 -10.61 19.63 -2.73
N ASN A 23 -11.43 18.75 -3.27
CA ASN A 23 -11.02 17.51 -3.86
C ASN A 23 -11.86 17.27 -5.13
N LEU A 24 -11.36 16.46 -6.06
CA LEU A 24 -12.16 16.10 -7.23
C LEU A 24 -13.42 15.32 -6.79
N PRO A 25 -14.55 15.44 -7.49
CA PRO A 25 -15.74 14.63 -7.19
C PRO A 25 -15.41 13.13 -7.16
N GLY A 26 -15.85 12.43 -6.11
CA GLY A 26 -15.53 11.01 -5.89
C GLY A 26 -14.20 10.75 -5.19
N TYR A 27 -13.50 11.81 -4.76
CA TYR A 27 -12.27 11.72 -4.01
C TYR A 27 -12.38 12.38 -2.61
N PRO A 28 -11.57 11.94 -1.63
CA PRO A 28 -10.63 10.82 -1.70
C PRO A 28 -11.35 9.46 -1.81
N VAL A 29 -10.76 8.52 -2.53
CA VAL A 29 -11.35 7.16 -2.72
C VAL A 29 -11.21 6.31 -1.46
N VAL A 30 -10.31 6.70 -0.56
CA VAL A 30 -10.05 6.05 0.72
C VAL A 30 -10.29 7.00 1.88
N ASP A 31 -10.64 6.46 3.04
CA ASP A 31 -10.70 7.25 4.27
C ASP A 31 -9.30 7.73 4.68
N CYS A 32 -9.13 9.05 4.75
CA CYS A 32 -7.87 9.68 5.11
C CYS A 32 -7.58 9.60 6.61
N ALA A 33 -6.30 9.63 6.95
CA ALA A 33 -5.86 9.85 8.32
C ALA A 33 -5.90 11.35 8.67
N TRP A 34 -5.78 11.65 9.96
CA TRP A 34 -5.87 13.01 10.47
C TRP A 34 -4.75 13.25 11.48
N VAL A 35 -4.08 14.39 11.37
CA VAL A 35 -3.10 14.86 12.33
C VAL A 35 -3.51 16.22 12.86
N ARG A 36 -2.99 16.60 14.02
CA ARG A 36 -3.18 17.95 14.53
C ARG A 36 -2.56 18.94 13.55
N CYS A 37 -3.32 19.95 13.11
CA CYS A 37 -2.78 20.96 12.22
C CYS A 37 -1.60 21.68 12.89
N PRO A 38 -0.52 21.96 12.15
CA PRO A 38 0.65 22.62 12.69
C PRO A 38 0.31 24.08 13.05
N PRO A 39 1.08 24.69 13.97
CA PRO A 39 0.96 26.12 14.21
C PRO A 39 1.26 26.91 12.93
N PRO A 40 0.63 28.09 12.74
CA PRO A 40 0.92 28.95 11.60
C PRO A 40 2.40 29.32 11.53
N TYR A 41 2.97 29.28 10.33
CA TYR A 41 4.35 29.71 10.09
C TYR A 41 4.57 31.18 10.49
N MET A 42 3.56 32.04 10.35
CA MET A 42 3.64 33.47 10.69
C MET A 42 3.22 33.78 12.14
N GLY A 43 2.97 32.76 12.99
CA GLY A 43 2.52 32.93 14.37
C GLY A 43 1.03 33.27 14.52
N ASP A 44 0.61 33.57 15.75
CA ASP A 44 -0.81 33.72 16.15
C ASP A 44 -1.53 34.90 15.49
N GLU A 45 -0.80 35.82 14.88
CA GLU A 45 -1.35 36.96 14.14
C GLU A 45 -1.90 36.56 12.77
N GLN A 46 -1.57 35.35 12.28
CA GLN A 46 -2.02 34.87 10.97
C GLN A 46 -3.55 34.65 10.95
N PRO A 47 -4.32 35.42 10.16
CA PRO A 47 -5.77 35.31 10.17
C PRO A 47 -6.24 33.91 9.79
N GLY A 48 -7.14 33.34 10.59
CA GLY A 48 -7.71 32.02 10.32
C GLY A 48 -6.75 30.85 10.57
N CYS A 49 -5.63 31.07 11.26
CA CYS A 49 -4.70 30.01 11.66
C CYS A 49 -4.34 30.12 13.16
N PRO A 50 -4.17 29.00 13.87
CA PRO A 50 -4.48 27.63 13.43
C PRO A 50 -5.99 27.45 13.18
N PRO A 51 -6.41 26.40 12.46
CA PRO A 51 -7.82 26.13 12.26
C PRO A 51 -8.56 26.00 13.60
N ASP A 52 -9.68 26.72 13.71
CA ASP A 52 -10.55 26.74 14.89
C ASP A 52 -10.97 25.32 15.33
N GLU A 53 -10.73 24.99 16.60
CA GLU A 53 -11.03 23.68 17.19
C GLU A 53 -12.53 23.41 17.35
N ALA A 54 -13.36 24.46 17.43
CA ALA A 54 -14.79 24.33 17.62
C ALA A 54 -15.55 24.18 16.29
N LYS A 55 -14.87 24.37 15.15
CA LYS A 55 -15.51 24.40 13.83
C LYS A 55 -15.26 23.13 13.03
N ALA A 56 -16.35 22.57 12.51
CA ALA A 56 -16.35 21.37 11.69
C ALA A 56 -15.60 21.58 10.37
N GLU A 57 -16.00 22.51 9.52
CA GLU A 57 -15.26 22.80 8.28
C GLU A 57 -15.11 24.31 8.15
N GLN A 58 -13.95 24.77 7.69
CA GLN A 58 -13.64 26.19 7.56
C GLN A 58 -13.41 26.55 6.10
N GLY A 59 -14.25 27.45 5.59
CA GLY A 59 -14.24 27.87 4.19
C GLY A 59 -13.06 28.79 3.84
N PRO A 60 -12.88 29.12 2.55
CA PRO A 60 -13.76 28.80 1.41
C PRO A 60 -13.75 27.30 1.07
N PHE A 61 -14.85 26.76 0.52
CA PHE A 61 -14.97 25.34 0.16
C PHE A 61 -14.98 25.15 -1.34
N GLY A 62 -14.35 24.08 -1.81
CA GLY A 62 -14.53 23.57 -3.16
C GLY A 62 -15.68 22.56 -3.26
N THR A 63 -15.56 21.64 -4.21
CA THR A 63 -16.54 20.58 -4.51
C THR A 63 -16.34 19.29 -3.71
N GLY A 64 -15.13 19.01 -3.23
CA GLY A 64 -14.77 17.80 -2.49
C GLY A 64 -14.17 18.06 -1.12
N MET A 65 -14.01 17.00 -0.33
CA MET A 65 -13.56 17.10 1.06
C MET A 65 -12.02 17.02 1.14
N SER A 66 -11.38 18.14 1.48
CA SER A 66 -9.95 18.23 1.81
C SER A 66 -9.66 19.33 2.87
N THR A 67 -10.67 19.66 3.67
CA THR A 67 -10.65 20.83 4.55
C THR A 67 -10.21 20.46 5.97
N PRO A 68 -9.42 21.31 6.66
CA PRO A 68 -9.20 21.16 8.10
C PRO A 68 -10.51 21.16 8.91
N ARG A 69 -10.58 20.30 9.93
CA ARG A 69 -11.74 20.17 10.80
C ARG A 69 -11.38 20.05 12.26
N TYR A 70 -12.02 20.84 13.12
CA TYR A 70 -11.79 20.81 14.56
C TYR A 70 -10.29 20.92 14.95
N GLY A 71 -9.52 21.70 14.18
CA GLY A 71 -8.06 21.82 14.34
C GLY A 71 -7.23 20.61 13.84
N TRP A 72 -7.83 19.68 13.11
CA TRP A 72 -7.18 18.52 12.48
C TRP A 72 -7.09 18.69 10.98
N CYS A 73 -5.97 18.24 10.41
CA CYS A 73 -5.65 18.32 8.99
C CYS A 73 -5.63 16.89 8.42
N PRO A 74 -6.24 16.66 7.23
CA PRO A 74 -6.18 15.36 6.59
C PRO A 74 -4.76 15.09 6.09
N VAL A 75 -4.33 13.84 6.18
CA VAL A 75 -3.03 13.36 5.67
C VAL A 75 -3.16 11.99 5.04
N ASP A 76 -2.12 11.58 4.29
CA ASP A 76 -2.00 10.24 3.70
C ASP A 76 -2.41 9.13 4.67
N ARG A 77 -3.13 8.11 4.15
CA ARG A 77 -3.56 6.98 4.97
C ARG A 77 -2.36 6.07 5.26
N PRO A 78 -2.03 5.80 6.54
CA PRO A 78 -0.98 4.84 6.87
C PRO A 78 -1.49 3.41 6.66
N TRP A 79 -0.61 2.55 6.17
CA TRP A 79 -0.85 1.12 6.03
C TRP A 79 -0.30 0.38 7.29
N PRO A 80 -0.77 -0.83 7.62
CA PRO A 80 -0.25 -1.59 8.76
C PRO A 80 1.27 -1.80 8.76
N ASP A 81 1.89 -1.82 7.57
CA ASP A 81 3.33 -1.93 7.34
C ASP A 81 3.81 -0.79 6.41
N ASP A 82 3.35 0.45 6.68
CA ASP A 82 3.52 1.60 5.80
C ASP A 82 4.98 1.85 5.41
N ASP A 83 5.90 1.80 6.38
CA ASP A 83 7.31 2.08 6.11
C ASP A 83 7.94 1.05 5.16
N ALA A 84 7.71 -0.25 5.41
CA ALA A 84 8.28 -1.28 4.54
C ALA A 84 7.55 -1.37 3.19
N ALA A 85 6.23 -1.14 3.15
CA ALA A 85 5.47 -1.02 1.90
C ALA A 85 5.97 0.16 1.06
N THR A 86 6.13 1.33 1.68
CA THR A 86 6.60 2.56 1.02
C THR A 86 8.06 2.41 0.56
N ARG A 87 8.93 1.81 1.37
CA ARG A 87 10.30 1.46 0.96
C ARG A 87 10.32 0.51 -0.25
N ARG A 88 9.50 -0.56 -0.24
CA ARG A 88 9.40 -1.48 -1.39
C ARG A 88 8.93 -0.75 -2.66
N LEU A 89 7.94 0.13 -2.53
CA LEU A 89 7.46 0.97 -3.63
C LEU A 89 8.57 1.87 -4.17
N ALA A 90 9.32 2.53 -3.28
CA ALA A 90 10.45 3.38 -3.63
C ALA A 90 11.51 2.62 -4.43
N LEU A 91 11.97 1.46 -3.93
CA LEU A 91 13.00 0.66 -4.59
C LEU A 91 12.58 0.19 -5.99
N LYS A 92 11.32 -0.20 -6.17
CA LYS A 92 10.78 -0.57 -7.48
C LYS A 92 10.72 0.60 -8.46
N LYS A 93 10.29 1.78 -7.99
CA LYS A 93 10.31 3.01 -8.81
C LYS A 93 11.74 3.39 -9.20
N LEU A 94 12.69 3.31 -8.26
CA LEU A 94 14.11 3.53 -8.55
C LEU A 94 14.65 2.55 -9.59
N ASN A 95 14.36 1.25 -9.44
CA ASN A 95 14.75 0.21 -10.41
C ASN A 95 14.27 0.56 -11.82
N ALA A 96 13.00 0.96 -11.96
CA ALA A 96 12.42 1.35 -13.24
C ALA A 96 13.01 2.66 -13.79
N PHE A 97 13.19 3.69 -12.96
CA PHE A 97 13.51 5.04 -13.42
C PHE A 97 15.02 5.27 -13.64
N GLN A 98 15.87 4.61 -12.87
CA GLN A 98 17.32 4.67 -13.08
C GLN A 98 17.77 3.80 -14.27
N GLY A 99 16.98 2.78 -14.67
CA GLY A 99 17.21 2.02 -15.90
C GLY A 99 17.01 2.82 -17.20
N VAL A 100 16.43 4.03 -17.12
CA VAL A 100 16.28 4.95 -18.25
C VAL A 100 17.28 6.12 -18.15
N SER A 101 16.82 7.38 -18.15
CA SER A 101 17.70 8.57 -18.07
C SER A 101 17.66 9.25 -16.69
N GLY A 102 17.05 8.62 -15.67
CA GLY A 102 16.95 9.15 -14.31
C GLY A 102 15.59 9.77 -13.98
N TRP A 103 15.54 10.48 -12.84
CA TRP A 103 14.30 10.94 -12.23
C TRP A 103 14.46 12.21 -11.37
N PHE A 104 13.34 12.91 -11.15
CA PHE A 104 13.21 13.99 -10.19
C PHE A 104 12.02 13.73 -9.26
N PHE A 105 12.26 13.73 -7.95
CA PHE A 105 11.23 13.45 -6.95
C PHE A 105 10.38 14.70 -6.69
N TRP A 106 9.07 14.54 -6.76
CA TRP A 106 8.09 15.55 -6.39
C TRP A 106 7.65 15.31 -4.94
N ASN A 107 8.06 16.13 -3.97
CA ASN A 107 8.94 17.31 -4.04
C ASN A 107 10.06 17.21 -2.98
N PHE A 108 10.95 18.20 -2.91
CA PHE A 108 12.06 18.22 -1.96
C PHE A 108 11.58 18.14 -0.50
N LYS A 109 10.52 18.90 -0.15
CA LYS A 109 9.95 18.95 1.20
C LYS A 109 8.44 19.25 1.18
N THR A 110 7.76 18.78 2.23
CA THR A 110 6.39 19.17 2.61
C THR A 110 6.34 19.38 4.12
N GLU A 111 5.26 19.98 4.62
CA GLU A 111 5.06 20.19 6.06
C GLU A 111 4.47 18.96 6.75
N LEU A 112 3.46 18.32 6.14
CA LEU A 112 2.68 17.25 6.76
C LEU A 112 2.76 15.90 6.04
N GLU A 113 3.30 15.85 4.82
CA GLU A 113 3.12 14.71 3.91
C GLU A 113 4.43 13.99 3.56
N PRO A 114 4.89 13.00 4.35
CA PRO A 114 6.16 12.33 4.13
C PRO A 114 6.30 11.69 2.75
N LYS A 115 5.22 11.14 2.18
CA LYS A 115 5.27 10.45 0.87
C LYS A 115 5.42 11.42 -0.30
N TRP A 116 5.20 12.70 -0.06
CA TRP A 116 5.42 13.81 -0.99
C TRP A 116 6.71 14.61 -0.66
N SER A 117 7.50 14.18 0.33
CA SER A 117 8.72 14.86 0.80
C SER A 117 9.95 13.98 0.66
N TYR A 118 10.86 14.34 -0.25
CA TYR A 118 12.12 13.63 -0.45
C TYR A 118 12.95 13.55 0.85
N LEU A 119 13.04 14.66 1.59
CA LEU A 119 13.78 14.70 2.86
C LEU A 119 13.20 13.69 3.87
N ALA A 120 11.88 13.68 4.06
CA ALA A 120 11.24 12.75 4.99
C ALA A 120 11.39 11.29 4.52
N ALA A 121 11.31 11.04 3.20
CA ALA A 121 11.50 9.71 2.64
C ALA A 121 12.93 9.18 2.87
N VAL A 122 13.95 10.05 2.83
CA VAL A 122 15.34 9.68 3.16
C VAL A 122 15.51 9.46 4.66
N GLU A 123 14.97 10.33 5.52
CA GLU A 123 15.05 10.19 6.98
C GLU A 123 14.40 8.90 7.49
N ARG A 124 13.23 8.56 6.93
CA ARG A 124 12.50 7.31 7.25
C ARG A 124 13.14 6.07 6.64
N GLY A 125 14.19 6.23 5.83
CA GLY A 125 14.86 5.12 5.15
C GLY A 125 14.01 4.47 4.07
N TRP A 126 13.04 5.18 3.48
CA TRP A 126 12.32 4.69 2.29
C TRP A 126 13.18 4.86 1.04
N MET A 127 13.88 5.99 0.94
CA MET A 127 14.80 6.34 -0.14
C MET A 127 16.26 6.21 0.31
N PRO A 128 17.21 5.91 -0.60
CA PRO A 128 18.63 5.91 -0.27
C PRO A 128 19.14 7.34 0.01
N ARG A 129 20.09 7.46 0.93
CA ARG A 129 20.75 8.75 1.25
C ARG A 129 21.55 9.31 0.09
N ASP A 130 22.22 8.43 -0.65
CA ASP A 130 22.84 8.77 -1.92
C ASP A 130 21.84 8.45 -3.05
N PRO A 131 21.28 9.46 -3.74
CA PRO A 131 20.33 9.24 -4.83
C PRO A 131 20.95 8.53 -6.04
N SER A 132 22.28 8.50 -6.14
CA SER A 132 23.03 7.80 -7.20
C SER A 132 23.36 6.35 -6.82
N ALA A 133 23.12 5.94 -5.57
CA ALA A 133 23.47 4.60 -5.13
C ALA A 133 22.58 3.55 -5.79
N TRP A 134 23.22 2.58 -6.44
CA TRP A 134 22.62 1.33 -6.87
C TRP A 134 23.00 0.22 -5.89
N ASN A 135 22.01 -0.44 -5.31
CA ASN A 135 22.24 -1.54 -4.34
C ASN A 135 21.35 -2.74 -4.67
N ASP A 136 21.65 -3.88 -4.05
CA ASP A 136 20.91 -5.13 -4.25
C ASP A 136 19.41 -4.99 -3.98
N GLY A 137 18.98 -4.08 -3.10
CA GLY A 137 17.57 -3.82 -2.86
C GLY A 137 16.86 -3.16 -4.05
N ILE A 138 17.56 -2.32 -4.81
CA ILE A 138 17.06 -1.71 -6.06
C ILE A 138 17.14 -2.74 -7.19
N GLU A 139 18.28 -3.38 -7.39
CA GLU A 139 18.48 -4.40 -8.44
C GLU A 139 17.42 -5.50 -8.35
N ASN A 140 17.20 -6.04 -7.14
CA ASN A 140 16.32 -7.17 -6.93
C ASN A 140 14.87 -6.77 -6.60
N ALA A 141 14.50 -5.49 -6.70
CA ALA A 141 13.21 -4.98 -6.25
C ALA A 141 11.99 -5.63 -6.93
N CYS A 142 12.17 -6.08 -8.18
CA CYS A 142 11.13 -6.70 -9.02
C CYS A 142 11.32 -8.22 -9.21
N ASN A 143 12.37 -8.81 -8.63
CA ASN A 143 12.76 -10.18 -8.92
C ASN A 143 11.74 -11.22 -8.47
N LEU A 144 10.98 -10.94 -7.39
CA LEU A 144 9.94 -11.86 -6.93
C LEU A 144 8.79 -11.89 -7.93
N GLU A 145 8.37 -10.75 -8.48
CA GLU A 145 7.36 -10.65 -9.53
C GLU A 145 7.84 -11.36 -10.80
N ASP A 146 9.06 -11.07 -11.26
CA ASP A 146 9.64 -11.64 -12.48
C ASP A 146 9.80 -13.16 -12.43
N ARG A 147 9.97 -13.73 -11.23
CA ARG A 147 10.07 -15.17 -11.01
C ARG A 147 8.72 -15.81 -10.68
N ASN A 148 7.62 -15.10 -10.87
CA ASN A 148 6.26 -15.56 -10.53
C ASN A 148 6.12 -15.99 -9.06
N GLY A 149 6.84 -15.33 -8.14
CA GLY A 149 6.82 -15.59 -6.70
C GLY A 149 5.64 -14.98 -5.95
N PHE A 150 4.59 -14.57 -6.69
CA PHE A 150 3.33 -14.11 -6.13
C PHE A 150 2.13 -14.90 -6.68
N LYS A 151 1.08 -14.92 -5.88
CA LYS A 151 -0.27 -15.40 -6.23
C LYS A 151 -1.29 -14.31 -6.01
N CYS A 152 -2.33 -14.37 -6.82
CA CYS A 152 -3.51 -13.54 -6.66
C CYS A 152 -4.59 -14.31 -5.90
N GLN A 153 -4.91 -13.86 -4.69
CA GLN A 153 -5.76 -14.56 -3.74
C GLN A 153 -7.04 -13.77 -3.47
N LEU A 154 -8.19 -14.45 -3.44
CA LEU A 154 -9.43 -13.85 -2.98
C LEU A 154 -9.37 -13.49 -1.49
N LYS A 155 -9.88 -12.32 -1.14
CA LYS A 155 -10.08 -11.89 0.25
C LYS A 155 -11.18 -12.73 0.91
N HIS A 156 -11.09 -12.93 2.23
CA HIS A 156 -11.99 -13.80 3.01
C HIS A 156 -13.49 -13.48 2.87
N GLN A 157 -13.85 -12.25 2.47
CA GLN A 157 -15.24 -11.79 2.31
C GLN A 157 -15.48 -11.14 0.93
N ALA A 158 -14.80 -11.64 -0.10
CA ALA A 158 -15.00 -11.19 -1.47
C ALA A 158 -16.46 -11.34 -1.91
N ASN A 159 -17.01 -10.31 -2.55
CA ASN A 159 -18.38 -10.32 -3.06
C ASN A 159 -18.53 -11.39 -4.17
N PRO A 160 -19.42 -12.39 -4.03
CA PRO A 160 -19.57 -13.47 -5.00
C PRO A 160 -19.88 -13.00 -6.43
N ALA A 161 -20.67 -11.94 -6.59
CA ALA A 161 -20.98 -11.40 -7.91
C ALA A 161 -19.75 -10.81 -8.61
N LEU A 162 -18.86 -10.18 -7.84
CA LEU A 162 -17.59 -9.64 -8.34
C LEU A 162 -16.59 -10.77 -8.63
N ILE A 163 -16.61 -11.87 -7.88
CA ILE A 163 -15.79 -13.06 -8.19
C ILE A 163 -16.19 -13.62 -9.56
N VAL A 164 -17.48 -13.81 -9.82
CA VAL A 164 -17.97 -14.30 -11.13
C VAL A 164 -17.56 -13.33 -12.26
N LYS A 165 -17.67 -12.02 -12.03
CA LYS A 165 -17.22 -10.98 -12.97
C LYS A 165 -15.72 -11.11 -13.27
N ALA A 166 -14.89 -11.24 -12.23
CA ALA A 166 -13.44 -11.37 -12.35
C ALA A 166 -13.01 -12.65 -13.09
N ILE A 167 -13.64 -13.79 -12.78
CA ILE A 167 -13.42 -15.06 -13.50
C ILE A 167 -13.74 -14.90 -14.99
N LYS A 168 -14.91 -14.32 -15.30
CA LYS A 168 -15.34 -14.12 -16.68
C LYS A 168 -14.38 -13.20 -17.44
N TYR A 169 -13.91 -12.13 -16.80
CA TYR A 169 -12.92 -11.22 -17.37
C TYR A 169 -11.60 -11.94 -17.65
N ALA A 170 -11.04 -12.61 -16.63
CA ALA A 170 -9.77 -13.34 -16.75
C ALA A 170 -9.84 -14.41 -17.85
N CYS A 171 -10.87 -15.27 -17.84
CA CYS A 171 -11.00 -16.36 -18.79
C CYS A 171 -11.28 -15.94 -20.25
N ASN A 172 -11.75 -14.71 -20.47
CA ASN A 172 -12.01 -14.18 -21.81
C ASN A 172 -10.88 -13.29 -22.35
N THR A 173 -9.79 -13.13 -21.61
CA THR A 173 -8.65 -12.32 -22.05
C THR A 173 -7.76 -13.10 -23.01
N THR A 174 -7.20 -12.44 -24.03
CA THR A 174 -6.29 -13.06 -24.99
C THR A 174 -5.07 -13.66 -24.28
N GLY A 175 -4.68 -14.89 -24.64
CA GLY A 175 -3.55 -15.59 -24.00
C GLY A 175 -3.94 -16.44 -22.78
N MET A 176 -5.16 -16.28 -22.26
CA MET A 176 -5.69 -17.16 -21.22
C MET A 176 -6.26 -18.45 -21.82
N SER A 177 -5.48 -19.54 -21.73
CA SER A 177 -5.94 -20.90 -22.02
C SER A 177 -5.55 -21.83 -20.88
N VAL A 178 -6.22 -21.65 -19.73
CA VAL A 178 -6.03 -22.51 -18.56
C VAL A 178 -7.19 -23.50 -18.43
N PRO A 179 -6.96 -24.77 -18.06
CA PRO A 179 -8.00 -25.79 -17.99
C PRO A 179 -9.21 -25.39 -17.15
N TYR A 180 -8.97 -24.59 -16.11
CA TYR A 180 -10.00 -24.08 -15.20
C TYR A 180 -11.10 -23.27 -15.91
N CYS A 181 -10.76 -22.54 -16.97
CA CYS A 181 -11.71 -21.66 -17.66
C CYS A 181 -12.78 -22.39 -18.46
N TYR A 182 -12.55 -23.67 -18.80
CA TYR A 182 -13.46 -24.50 -19.59
C TYR A 182 -14.34 -25.42 -18.73
N GLN A 183 -14.25 -25.30 -17.41
CA GLN A 183 -15.04 -26.08 -16.47
C GLN A 183 -16.39 -25.40 -16.16
N ASP A 184 -17.26 -26.10 -15.45
CA ASP A 184 -18.53 -25.55 -15.00
C ASP A 184 -18.38 -24.35 -14.04
N ALA A 185 -19.49 -23.71 -13.71
CA ALA A 185 -19.49 -22.50 -12.88
C ALA A 185 -19.00 -22.76 -11.45
N ASP A 186 -19.38 -23.89 -10.85
CA ASP A 186 -19.04 -24.21 -9.46
C ASP A 186 -17.55 -24.53 -9.35
N TYR A 187 -17.02 -25.29 -10.30
CA TYR A 187 -15.59 -25.60 -10.35
C TYR A 187 -14.75 -24.33 -10.51
N ARG A 188 -15.18 -23.40 -11.37
CA ARG A 188 -14.51 -22.10 -11.55
C ARG A 188 -14.52 -21.26 -10.28
N LEU A 189 -15.64 -21.23 -9.55
CA LEU A 189 -15.74 -20.53 -8.28
C LEU A 189 -14.79 -21.11 -7.23
N GLN A 190 -14.71 -22.43 -7.11
CA GLN A 190 -13.76 -23.11 -6.21
C GLN A 190 -12.30 -22.85 -6.58
N HIS A 191 -12.01 -22.60 -7.86
CA HIS A 191 -10.66 -22.38 -8.39
C HIS A 191 -10.38 -20.92 -8.75
N ALA A 192 -11.18 -19.98 -8.24
CA ALA A 192 -11.10 -18.57 -8.60
C ALA A 192 -9.70 -17.98 -8.39
N SER A 193 -9.09 -18.13 -7.21
CA SER A 193 -7.72 -17.64 -6.95
C SER A 193 -6.69 -18.22 -7.92
N LYS A 194 -6.84 -19.49 -8.33
CA LYS A 194 -5.94 -20.11 -9.33
C LYS A 194 -6.11 -19.46 -10.70
N ILE A 195 -7.34 -19.19 -11.13
CA ILE A 195 -7.63 -18.49 -12.38
C ILE A 195 -7.03 -17.08 -12.36
N LEU A 196 -7.31 -16.30 -11.30
CA LEU A 196 -6.82 -14.92 -11.16
C LEU A 196 -5.28 -14.86 -11.07
N THR A 197 -4.66 -15.84 -10.41
CA THR A 197 -3.20 -15.96 -10.36
C THR A 197 -2.60 -16.18 -11.74
N GLN A 198 -3.18 -17.07 -12.55
CA GLN A 198 -2.67 -17.34 -13.90
C GLN A 198 -2.82 -16.12 -14.80
N TYR A 199 -3.97 -15.44 -14.73
CA TYR A 199 -4.17 -14.17 -15.42
C TYR A 199 -3.10 -13.15 -15.06
N TRP A 200 -2.87 -12.94 -13.76
CA TRP A 200 -1.86 -11.98 -13.30
C TRP A 200 -0.45 -12.38 -13.79
N ARG A 201 -0.07 -13.66 -13.70
CA ARG A 201 1.25 -14.12 -14.16
C ARG A 201 1.46 -13.87 -15.66
N ILE A 202 0.44 -14.06 -16.48
CA ILE A 202 0.52 -13.82 -17.93
C ILE A 202 0.59 -12.32 -18.25
N HIS A 203 -0.19 -11.47 -17.56
CA HIS A 203 -0.40 -10.08 -17.97
C HIS A 203 0.22 -9.01 -17.07
N HIS A 204 0.87 -9.34 -15.95
CA HIS A 204 1.40 -8.32 -15.02
C HIS A 204 2.42 -7.38 -15.68
N ARG A 205 3.20 -7.86 -16.65
CA ARG A 205 4.14 -7.04 -17.44
C ARG A 205 3.46 -6.03 -18.35
N GLU A 206 2.18 -6.25 -18.65
CA GLU A 206 1.33 -5.34 -19.43
C GLU A 206 0.57 -4.36 -18.51
N GLY A 207 0.80 -4.41 -17.20
CA GLY A 207 0.15 -3.56 -16.21
C GLY A 207 -1.08 -4.17 -15.53
N ALA A 208 -1.34 -5.47 -15.72
CA ALA A 208 -2.43 -6.14 -15.01
C ALA A 208 -2.20 -6.14 -13.49
N THR A 209 -3.25 -5.86 -12.74
CA THR A 209 -3.23 -5.86 -11.27
C THR A 209 -3.97 -7.07 -10.71
N CYS A 210 -3.77 -7.36 -9.43
CA CYS A 210 -4.47 -8.41 -8.70
C CYS A 210 -5.66 -7.86 -7.89
N ASP A 211 -6.09 -6.63 -8.14
CA ASP A 211 -7.16 -6.00 -7.34
C ASP A 211 -8.54 -6.58 -7.67
N PHE A 212 -8.86 -6.74 -8.96
CA PHE A 212 -10.14 -7.25 -9.48
C PHE A 212 -11.37 -6.62 -8.81
N ASP A 213 -11.46 -5.30 -8.80
CA ASP A 213 -12.49 -4.53 -8.09
C ASP A 213 -12.45 -4.78 -6.57
N GLY A 214 -11.24 -4.80 -6.01
CA GLY A 214 -10.99 -4.95 -4.57
C GLY A 214 -11.25 -6.33 -3.97
N ILE A 215 -11.59 -7.36 -4.76
CA ILE A 215 -11.91 -8.70 -4.22
C ILE A 215 -10.68 -9.57 -3.97
N ALA A 216 -9.56 -9.25 -4.58
CA ALA A 216 -8.35 -10.04 -4.51
C ALA A 216 -7.15 -9.20 -4.06
N GLU A 217 -6.11 -9.88 -3.62
CA GLU A 217 -4.86 -9.30 -3.14
C GLU A 217 -3.66 -10.13 -3.58
N LEU A 218 -2.54 -9.44 -3.80
CA LEU A 218 -1.30 -10.05 -4.24
C LEU A 218 -0.49 -10.49 -3.01
N LEU A 219 -0.24 -11.79 -2.89
CA LEU A 219 0.49 -12.37 -1.76
C LEU A 219 1.72 -13.12 -2.26
N PRO A 220 2.87 -13.04 -1.55
CA PRO A 220 4.02 -13.86 -1.91
C PRO A 220 3.70 -15.34 -1.73
N ASP A 221 4.21 -16.19 -2.62
CA ASP A 221 3.91 -17.63 -2.68
C ASP A 221 4.13 -18.35 -1.34
N TRP A 222 5.08 -17.87 -0.52
CA TRP A 222 5.45 -18.43 0.78
C TRP A 222 4.65 -17.89 1.97
N ALA A 223 3.90 -16.79 1.83
CA ALA A 223 2.98 -16.32 2.88
C ALA A 223 1.84 -17.33 3.13
N TYR A 224 1.81 -18.39 2.32
CA TYR A 224 0.92 -19.52 2.42
C TYR A 224 1.46 -20.59 3.39
N GLY A 225 1.06 -20.51 4.65
CA GLY A 225 0.90 -21.70 5.47
C GLY A 225 -0.41 -22.38 5.09
N SER A 226 -0.34 -23.66 4.69
CA SER A 226 -1.47 -24.60 4.51
C SER A 226 -2.83 -23.98 4.17
N ASP A 227 -3.16 -24.03 2.89
CA ASP A 227 -4.49 -23.83 2.31
C ASP A 227 -5.68 -24.19 3.24
N PRO A 228 -6.50 -23.22 3.67
CA PRO A 228 -7.77 -23.51 4.34
C PRO A 228 -8.83 -24.07 3.40
N SER A 229 -8.68 -23.91 2.08
CA SER A 229 -9.56 -24.52 1.07
C SER A 229 -9.21 -25.98 0.76
N ASP A 230 -8.12 -26.50 1.32
CA ASP A 230 -7.77 -27.93 1.25
C ASP A 230 -8.26 -28.72 2.48
N THR A 231 -8.86 -28.07 3.48
CA THR A 231 -9.51 -28.73 4.62
C THR A 231 -10.81 -28.03 5.03
N MET A 232 -11.88 -28.29 4.29
CA MET A 232 -13.24 -28.15 4.84
C MET A 232 -13.44 -29.28 5.86
N TYR A 233 -13.10 -29.04 7.13
CA TYR A 233 -13.53 -29.70 8.39
C TYR A 233 -12.46 -29.41 9.46
N GLY A 234 -12.71 -28.47 10.40
CA GLY A 234 -11.84 -28.27 11.58
C GLY A 234 -12.04 -29.35 12.65
N PRO A 235 -11.45 -29.26 13.86
CA PRO A 235 -10.41 -28.34 14.34
C PRO A 235 -9.21 -29.08 15.01
N ARG A 236 -8.12 -28.36 15.31
CA ARG A 236 -7.40 -28.46 16.62
C ARG A 236 -6.29 -27.42 16.75
N LEU A 237 -6.44 -26.59 17.78
CA LEU A 237 -5.38 -25.89 18.47
C LEU A 237 -4.23 -26.85 18.80
N LEU A 238 -3.01 -26.52 18.39
CA LEU A 238 -1.80 -26.95 19.07
C LEU A 238 -0.89 -25.74 19.28
N ALA A 239 -0.91 -25.24 20.51
CA ALA A 239 0.12 -24.36 21.03
C ALA A 239 1.49 -25.05 20.91
N PRO A 240 2.59 -24.31 20.67
CA PRO A 240 3.93 -24.86 20.83
C PRO A 240 4.16 -25.13 22.31
N SER A 241 4.13 -26.41 22.66
CA SER A 241 4.69 -26.93 23.90
C SER A 241 6.21 -26.76 23.81
N GLY A 242 6.73 -25.78 24.54
CA GLY A 242 8.15 -25.45 24.52
C GLY A 242 8.59 -24.52 25.66
N LEU A 243 7.91 -24.56 26.81
CA LEU A 243 8.47 -24.00 28.04
C LEU A 243 9.67 -24.87 28.45
N ARG A 244 10.90 -24.40 28.18
CA ARG A 244 12.02 -24.67 29.08
C ARG A 244 12.20 -23.45 29.96
N ALA A 245 11.59 -23.52 31.14
CA ALA A 245 11.88 -22.62 32.23
C ALA A 245 13.39 -22.64 32.54
N ARG A 246 14.05 -21.48 32.45
CA ARG A 246 15.23 -21.21 33.28
C ARG A 246 14.76 -20.33 34.43
N LEU A 247 14.76 -20.91 35.62
CA LEU A 247 14.57 -20.22 36.89
C LEU A 247 15.66 -19.15 37.11
N PRO A 248 15.38 -18.11 37.92
CA PRO A 248 16.29 -17.01 38.15
C PRO A 248 17.35 -17.38 39.18
N LEU A 249 18.61 -17.07 38.90
CA LEU A 249 19.65 -17.01 39.93
C LEU A 249 19.72 -15.57 40.43
N HIS A 250 19.26 -15.39 41.67
CA HIS A 250 19.48 -14.19 42.46
C HIS A 250 20.97 -13.85 42.56
N ALA A 251 21.25 -12.55 42.52
CA ALA A 251 22.53 -11.91 42.81
C ALA A 251 23.09 -12.29 44.21
N PRO A 252 24.37 -12.00 44.47
CA PRO A 252 24.63 -10.76 45.22
C PRO A 252 25.91 -9.97 44.84
N LEU A 253 25.79 -8.64 45.00
CA LEU A 253 26.71 -7.65 45.61
C LEU A 253 28.19 -7.49 45.18
N VAL A 254 28.49 -6.24 44.76
CA VAL A 254 29.55 -5.31 45.26
C VAL A 254 30.95 -5.26 44.60
N ALA A 255 31.35 -3.99 44.39
CA ALA A 255 32.68 -3.38 44.12
C ALA A 255 33.23 -3.56 42.69
N ILE A 256 33.68 -2.54 41.95
CA ILE A 256 34.30 -1.23 42.26
C ILE A 256 33.74 -0.16 41.30
#